data_AF-A0A2D4YWI7-F1
#
_entry.id   AF-A0A2D4YWI7-F1
#
_cell.length_a   1.000
_cell.length_b   1.000
_cell.length_c   1.000
_cell.angle_alpha   90.00
_cell.angle_beta   90.00
_cell.angle_gamma   90.00
#
_symmetry.space_group_name_H-M   'P 1'
#
loop_
_entity.id
_entity.type
_entity.pdbx_description
1 polymer ?
#
loop_
_entity_poly.entity_id
_entity_poly.type
_entity_poly.pdbx_seq_one_letter_code
_entity_poly.pdbx_strand_id
1 'polypeptide(L)' 'MTDSSSTNPVLTFEGKRYDLNSLPDELKELVRGMQVADAQLRMHEDTLKVLAVGRQSLAMQLNEKIQSVQALPEESQQG' A
#
# COMPACT_ATOMS: atom_id res chain seq x y z
N MET A 1 13.23 -25.18 31.81
CA MET A 1 12.02 -25.52 31.03
C MET A 1 11.29 -24.21 30.80
N THR A 2 11.31 -23.70 29.57
CA THR A 2 10.63 -22.45 29.20
C THR A 2 9.13 -22.72 29.12
N ASP A 3 8.36 -22.02 29.94
CA ASP A 3 6.90 -22.01 29.95
C ASP A 3 6.39 -21.42 28.62
N SER A 4 6.11 -22.30 27.65
CA SER A 4 5.44 -21.96 26.39
C SER A 4 3.97 -21.69 26.69
N SER A 5 3.71 -20.53 27.31
CA SER A 5 2.39 -19.95 27.48
C SER A 5 1.71 -19.90 26.12
N SER A 6 0.84 -20.89 25.90
CA SER A 6 0.11 -21.12 24.66
C SER A 6 -0.88 -19.98 24.48
N THR A 7 -0.40 -18.87 23.92
CA THR A 7 -1.23 -17.70 23.66
C THR A 7 -2.07 -18.04 22.45
N ASN A 8 -3.32 -18.46 22.68
CA ASN A 8 -4.24 -18.75 21.59
C ASN A 8 -4.35 -17.52 20.67
N PRO A 9 -4.37 -17.74 19.35
CA PRO A 9 -4.51 -16.65 18.38
C PRO A 9 -5.88 -15.97 18.57
N VAL A 10 -5.89 -14.66 18.79
CA VAL A 10 -7.11 -13.87 19.02
C VAL A 10 -7.35 -12.95 17.83
N LEU A 11 -8.57 -13.01 17.28
CA LEU A 11 -9.07 -12.02 16.33
C LEU A 11 -9.72 -10.88 17.11
N THR A 12 -9.31 -9.65 16.83
CA THR A 12 -10.05 -8.46 17.26
C THR A 12 -10.78 -7.88 16.06
N PHE A 13 -12.11 -7.86 16.09
CA PHE A 13 -12.94 -7.39 14.98
C PHE A 13 -14.14 -6.61 15.54
N GLU A 14 -14.37 -5.40 15.02
CA GLU A 14 -15.46 -4.51 15.48
C GLU A 14 -15.47 -4.30 17.01
N GLY A 15 -14.28 -4.11 17.59
CA GLY A 15 -14.11 -3.91 19.03
C GLY A 15 -14.34 -5.15 19.91
N LYS A 16 -14.61 -6.32 19.31
CA LYS A 16 -14.81 -7.60 20.01
C LYS A 16 -13.62 -8.53 19.79
N ARG A 17 -13.36 -9.40 20.77
CA ARG A 17 -12.28 -10.38 20.73
C ARG A 17 -12.86 -11.79 20.57
N TYR A 18 -12.30 -12.56 19.66
CA TYR A 18 -12.68 -13.93 19.36
C TYR A 18 -11.46 -14.84 19.42
N ASP A 19 -11.58 -16.01 20.04
CA ASP A 19 -10.55 -17.05 19.93
C ASP A 19 -10.63 -17.64 18.51
N LEU A 20 -9.57 -17.46 17.71
CA LEU A 20 -9.53 -17.95 16.34
C LEU A 20 -9.71 -19.47 16.27
N ASN A 21 -9.25 -20.22 17.27
CA ASN A 21 -9.38 -21.68 17.28
C ASN A 21 -10.86 -22.11 17.41
N SER A 22 -11.66 -21.30 18.12
CA SER A 22 -13.09 -21.55 18.37
C SER A 22 -14.01 -21.18 17.20
N LEU A 23 -13.49 -20.47 16.20
CA LEU A 23 -14.30 -20.06 15.05
C LEU A 23 -14.59 -21.26 14.13
N PRO A 24 -15.78 -21.30 13.49
CA PRO A 24 -16.06 -22.18 12.36
C PRO A 24 -15.03 -21.99 11.25
N ASP A 25 -14.75 -23.06 10.49
CA ASP A 25 -13.72 -23.03 9.46
C ASP A 25 -13.99 -21.99 8.37
N GLU A 26 -15.26 -21.77 8.02
CA GLU A 26 -15.68 -20.71 7.08
C GLU A 26 -15.23 -19.32 7.55
N LEU A 27 -15.37 -19.01 8.85
CA LEU A 27 -14.90 -17.73 9.40
C LEU A 27 -13.38 -17.64 9.45
N LYS A 28 -12.67 -18.75 9.73
CA LYS A 28 -11.20 -18.78 9.69
C LYS A 28 -10.67 -18.49 8.28
N GLU A 29 -11.31 -19.04 7.26
CA GLU A 29 -10.95 -18.78 5.87
C GLU A 29 -11.21 -17.31 5.47
N LEU A 30 -12.32 -16.71 5.92
CA LEU A 30 -12.55 -15.28 5.73
C LEU A 30 -11.48 -14.41 6.39
N VAL A 31 -11.10 -14.73 7.64
CA VAL A 31 -10.02 -14.01 8.34
C VAL A 31 -8.70 -14.12 7.58
N ARG A 32 -8.35 -15.32 7.11
CA ARG A 32 -7.14 -15.54 6.31
C ARG A 32 -7.19 -14.74 5.00
N GLY A 33 -8.33 -14.76 4.29
CA GLY A 33 -8.52 -13.98 3.07
C GLY A 33 -8.32 -12.49 3.29
N MET A 34 -8.88 -11.95 4.38
CA MET A 34 -8.70 -10.55 4.77
C MET A 34 -7.24 -10.21 5.07
N GLN A 35 -6.53 -11.06 5.82
CA GLN A 35 -5.11 -10.85 6.13
C GLN A 35 -4.23 -10.86 4.87
N VAL A 36 -4.54 -11.72 3.89
CA VAL A 36 -3.86 -11.74 2.60
C VAL A 36 -4.14 -10.45 1.82
N ALA A 37 -5.39 -9.99 1.77
CA ALA A 37 -5.75 -8.74 1.12
C ALA A 37 -5.02 -7.53 1.76
N ASP A 38 -4.98 -7.45 3.09
CA ASP A 38 -4.24 -6.42 3.81
C ASP A 38 -2.74 -6.44 3.50
N ALA A 39 -2.15 -7.64 3.41
CA ALA A 39 -0.75 -7.79 3.04
C ALA A 39 -0.50 -7.30 1.60
N GLN A 40 -1.38 -7.66 0.65
CA GLN A 40 -1.30 -7.19 -0.72
C GLN A 40 -1.43 -5.66 -0.81
N LEU A 41 -2.35 -5.06 -0.05
CA LEU A 41 -2.49 -3.60 0.01
C LEU A 41 -1.20 -2.92 0.47
N ARG A 42 -0.60 -3.38 1.58
CA ARG A 42 0.67 -2.81 2.07
C ARG A 42 1.80 -2.94 1.07
N MET A 43 1.92 -4.10 0.41
CA MET A 43 2.94 -4.32 -0.61
C MET A 43 2.77 -3.38 -1.81
N HIS A 44 1.53 -3.17 -2.26
CA HIS A 44 1.23 -2.24 -3.34
C HIS A 44 1.42 -0.77 -2.93
N GLU A 45 1.09 -0.40 -1.69
CA GLU A 45 1.40 0.94 -1.17
C GLU A 45 2.90 1.24 -1.22
N ASP A 46 3.74 0.31 -0.80
CA ASP A 46 5.20 0.49 -0.86
C ASP A 46 5.71 0.57 -2.30
N THR A 47 5.13 -0.23 -3.21
CA THR A 47 5.42 -0.13 -4.65
C THR A 47 5.06 1.25 -5.20
N LEU A 48 3.88 1.77 -4.85
CA LEU A 48 3.42 3.09 -5.28
C LEU A 48 4.35 4.21 -4.77
N LYS A 49 4.83 4.12 -3.52
CA LYS A 49 5.81 5.09 -2.98
C LYS A 49 7.10 5.11 -3.80
N VAL A 50 7.65 3.94 -4.14
CA VAL A 50 8.86 3.84 -4.97
C VAL A 50 8.65 4.45 -6.35
N LEU A 51 7.53 4.13 -7.00
CA LEU A 51 7.18 4.69 -8.31
C LEU A 51 7.02 6.21 -8.25
N ALA A 52 6.42 6.75 -7.18
CA ALA A 52 6.25 8.19 -6.99
C ALA A 52 7.60 8.91 -6.92
N VAL A 53 8.57 8.37 -6.15
CA VAL A 53 9.94 8.91 -6.06
C VAL A 53 10.63 8.87 -7.42
N GLY A 54 10.52 7.74 -8.14
CA GLY A 54 11.08 7.60 -9.48
C GLY A 54 10.54 8.64 -10.46
N ARG A 55 9.21 8.83 -10.49
CA ARG A 55 8.55 9.86 -11.31
C ARG A 55 9.03 11.27 -10.96
N GLN A 56 9.16 11.58 -9.67
CA GLN A 56 9.63 12.89 -9.23
C GLN A 56 11.07 13.15 -9.66
N SER A 57 11.96 12.16 -9.57
CA SER A 57 13.33 12.27 -10.07
C SER A 57 13.38 12.55 -11.58
N LEU A 58 12.56 11.85 -12.35
CA LEU A 58 12.44 12.09 -13.80
C LEU A 58 11.90 13.48 -14.10
N ALA A 59 10.89 13.95 -13.35
CA ALA A 59 10.35 15.28 -13.51
C ALA A 59 11.40 16.37 -13.23
N MET A 60 12.23 16.22 -12.17
CA MET A 60 13.34 17.13 -11.90
C MET A 60 14.35 17.17 -13.05
N GLN A 61 14.80 16.01 -13.52
CA GLN A 61 15.74 15.92 -14.64
C GLN A 61 15.17 16.54 -15.92
N LEU A 62 13.88 16.33 -16.20
CA LEU A 62 13.20 16.98 -17.32
C LEU A 62 13.20 18.50 -17.14
N ASN A 63 12.87 18.99 -15.94
CA ASN A 63 12.79 20.42 -15.66
C ASN A 63 14.14 21.12 -15.87
N GLU A 64 15.25 20.46 -15.51
CA GLU A 64 16.60 20.97 -15.75
C GLU A 64 16.94 21.00 -17.24
N LYS A 65 16.65 19.91 -17.96
CA LYS A 65 16.99 19.77 -19.38
C LYS A 65 16.13 20.66 -20.28
N ILE A 66 14.87 20.91 -19.92
CA ILE A 66 13.97 21.70 -20.77
C ILE A 66 14.32 23.19 -20.76
N GLN A 67 15.04 23.70 -19.73
CA GLN A 67 15.50 25.10 -19.70
C GLN A 67 16.45 25.44 -20.84
N SER A 68 17.18 24.45 -21.38
CA SER A 68 18.09 24.66 -22.51
C SER A 68 17.43 24.50 -23.88
N VAL A 69 16.14 24.16 -23.90
CA VAL A 69 15.36 24.02 -25.13
C VAL A 69 14.55 25.29 -25.35
N GLN A 70 14.58 25.83 -26.56
CA GLN A 70 13.75 26.97 -26.91
C GLN A 70 12.27 26.56 -26.91
N ALA A 71 11.48 27.19 -26.04
CA ALA A 71 10.05 26.99 -25.99
C ALA A 71 9.38 27.49 -27.29
N LEU A 72 8.30 26.82 -27.68
CA LEU A 72 7.44 27.34 -28.74
C LEU A 72 6.83 28.66 -28.26
N PRO A 73 6.70 29.67 -29.15
CA PRO A 73 6.01 30.90 -28.81
C PRO A 73 4.58 30.57 -28.34
N GLU A 74 4.11 31.21 -27.28
CA GLU A 74 2.71 31.08 -26.85
C GLU A 74 1.82 31.44 -28.03
N GLU A 75 1.03 30.48 -28.53
CA GLU A 75 -0.08 30.78 -29.42
C GLU A 75 -1.07 31.60 -28.61
N SER A 76 -0.94 32.92 -28.72
CA SER A 76 -1.95 33.86 -28.29
C SER A 76 -3.22 33.49 -29.06
N GLN A 77 -4.13 32.75 -28.42
CA GLN A 77 -5.49 32.57 -28.91
C GLN A 77 -6.14 33.96 -28.92
N GLN A 78 -5.95 34.67 -30.02
CA GLN A 78 -6.77 35.79 -30.44
C GLN A 78 -7.74 35.24 -31.48
N GLY A 79 -9.00 35.12 -31.08
CA GLY A 79 -10.13 34.70 -31.89
C GLY A 79 -11.40 34.70 -31.06
#